data_AF-A0A4Y9QYE1-F1
#
_entry.id   AF-A0A4Y9QYE1-F1
#
_cell.length_a   1.000
_cell.length_b   1.000
_cell.length_c   1.000
_cell.angle_alpha   90.00
_cell.angle_beta   90.00
_cell.angle_gamma   90.00
#
_symmetry.space_group_name_H-M   'P 1'
#
loop_
_entity.id
_entity.type
_entity.pdbx_description
1 polymer ?
#
loop_
_entity_poly.entity_id
_entity_poly.type
_entity_poly.pdbx_seq_one_letter_code
_entity_poly.pdbx_strand_id
1 'polypeptide(L)'
;MTVKYTLQRKISLQRDLLNSLGKLSPELQIPADSFPNPDEILEKLKESKKKQPKIEEALEIVRELKVNRMQYNRLIKKAPYNWVAAIGGFREI
;
A
#
# COMPACT_ATOMS: atom_id res chain seq x y z
N MET A 1 -20.42 -3.08 11.47
CA MET A 1 -19.27 -2.60 10.67
C MET A 1 -19.73 -2.39 9.22
N THR A 2 -19.84 -1.14 8.76
CA THR A 2 -20.26 -0.83 7.38
C THR A 2 -19.06 -0.86 6.43
N VAL A 3 -19.25 -1.22 5.17
CA VAL A 3 -18.15 -1.32 4.17
C VAL A 3 -17.39 0.00 3.99
N LYS A 4 -18.05 1.15 4.19
CA LYS A 4 -17.39 2.47 4.24
C LYS A 4 -16.28 2.53 5.32
N TYR A 5 -16.57 2.06 6.53
CA TYR A 5 -15.59 2.02 7.63
C TYR A 5 -14.46 1.05 7.33
N THR A 6 -14.76 -0.10 6.70
CA THR A 6 -13.72 -1.05 6.31
C THR A 6 -12.81 -0.46 5.24
N LEU A 7 -13.35 0.26 4.26
CA LEU A 7 -12.56 0.92 3.21
C LEU A 7 -11.71 2.05 3.78
N GLN A 8 -12.27 2.90 4.63
CA GLN A 8 -11.50 3.95 5.32
C GLN A 8 -10.36 3.36 6.14
N ARG A 9 -10.61 2.28 6.89
CA ARG A 9 -9.56 1.59 7.67
C ARG A 9 -8.46 1.03 6.77
N LYS A 10 -8.80 0.52 5.58
CA LYS A 10 -7.83 -0.01 4.61
C LYS A 10 -6.97 1.10 4.00
N ILE A 11 -7.57 2.26 3.71
CA ILE A 11 -6.87 3.45 3.23
C ILE A 11 -5.92 3.99 4.30
N SER A 12 -6.38 4.12 5.55
CA SER A 12 -5.53 4.54 6.67
C SER A 12 -4.36 3.59 6.86
N LEU A 13 -4.62 2.28 6.89
CA LEU A 13 -3.57 1.26 7.02
C LEU A 13 -2.56 1.35 5.87
N GLN A 14 -3.01 1.62 4.64
CA GLN A 14 -2.10 1.79 3.52
C GLN A 14 -1.19 3.01 3.68
N ARG A 15 -1.74 4.13 4.16
CA ARG A 15 -0.93 5.32 4.47
C ARG A 15 0.07 5.06 5.59
N ASP A 16 -0.34 4.36 6.64
CA ASP A 16 0.54 4.02 7.76
C ASP A 16 1.71 3.12 7.33
N LEU A 17 1.45 2.15 6.45
CA LEU A 17 2.48 1.30 5.86
C LEU A 17 3.42 2.08 4.95
N LEU A 18 2.91 2.98 4.11
CA LEU A 18 3.74 3.83 3.26
C LEU A 18 4.61 4.79 4.09
N ASN A 19 4.07 5.35 5.17
CA ASN A 19 4.82 6.19 6.10
C ASN A 19 5.93 5.40 6.80
N SER A 20 5.63 4.18 7.26
CA SER A 20 6.61 3.28 7.88
C SER A 20 7.71 2.90 6.89
N LEU A 21 7.34 2.61 5.65
CA LEU A 21 8.28 2.33 4.58
C LEU A 21 9.14 3.55 4.23
N GLY A 22 8.57 4.75 4.17
CA GLY A 22 9.31 5.99 3.92
C GLY A 22 10.30 6.32 5.03
N LYS A 23 9.95 6.04 6.30
CA LYS A 23 10.88 6.17 7.44
C LYS A 23 12.04 5.18 7.36
N LEU A 24 11.74 3.93 6.99
CA LEU A 24 12.77 2.90 6.83
C LEU A 24 13.65 3.19 5.62
N SER A 25 13.03 3.66 4.52
CA SER A 25 13.59 3.80 3.18
C SER A 25 13.33 5.17 2.58
N PRO A 26 13.98 6.23 3.10
CA PRO A 26 13.86 7.58 2.54
C PRO A 26 14.36 7.66 1.10
N GLU A 27 15.25 6.76 0.69
CA GLU A 27 15.80 6.65 -0.68
C GLU A 27 14.75 6.28 -1.74
N LEU A 28 13.64 5.63 -1.36
CA LEU A 28 12.62 5.22 -2.32
C LEU A 28 11.81 6.40 -2.87
N GLN A 29 11.94 7.60 -2.28
CA GLN A 29 11.24 8.83 -2.64
C GLN A 29 9.77 8.56 -3.00
N ILE A 30 9.10 7.77 -2.16
CA ILE A 30 7.71 7.41 -2.41
C ILE A 30 6.86 8.66 -2.17
N PRO A 31 6.12 9.16 -3.17
CA PRO A 31 5.25 10.30 -2.96
C PRO A 31 4.17 9.89 -1.96
N ALA A 32 4.03 10.64 -0.87
CA ALA A 32 3.05 10.35 0.19
C ALA A 32 1.60 10.31 -0.31
N ASP A 33 1.32 11.00 -1.42
CA ASP A 33 0.00 11.07 -2.07
C ASP A 33 -0.18 10.10 -3.25
N SER A 34 0.85 9.31 -3.59
CA SER A 34 0.74 8.28 -4.62
C SER A 34 0.62 6.92 -3.95
N PHE A 35 -0.34 6.09 -4.40
CA PHE A 35 -0.43 4.68 -4.02
C PHE A 35 0.37 3.87 -5.04
N PRO A 36 1.69 3.72 -4.87
CA PRO A 36 2.54 3.14 -5.89
C PRO A 36 2.27 1.64 -5.97
N ASN A 37 2.61 1.03 -7.09
CA ASN A 37 2.46 -0.41 -7.20
C ASN A 37 3.39 -1.11 -6.19
N PRO A 38 2.89 -2.01 -5.33
CA PRO A 38 3.75 -2.74 -4.37
C PRO A 38 4.88 -3.50 -5.06
N ASP A 39 4.68 -3.94 -6.31
CA ASP A 39 5.71 -4.64 -7.08
C ASP A 39 6.86 -3.70 -7.49
N GLU A 40 6.58 -2.44 -7.87
CA GLU A 40 7.62 -1.43 -8.15
C GLU A 40 8.43 -1.07 -6.90
N ILE A 41 7.76 -0.99 -5.75
CA ILE A 41 8.42 -0.76 -4.46
C ILE A 41 9.35 -1.92 -4.13
N LEU A 42 8.93 -3.16 -4.41
CA LEU A 42 9.71 -4.36 -4.17
C LEU A 42 10.98 -4.41 -5.03
N GLU A 43 10.88 -4.02 -6.30
CA GLU A 43 12.03 -3.91 -7.20
C GLU A 43 13.03 -2.88 -6.69
N LYS A 44 12.58 -1.67 -6.36
CA LYS A 44 13.44 -0.62 -5.81
C LYS A 44 14.08 -1.01 -4.47
N LEU A 45 13.37 -1.77 -3.62
CA LEU A 45 13.93 -2.29 -2.37
C LEU A 45 15.01 -3.34 -2.61
N LYS A 46 14.84 -4.22 -3.61
CA LYS A 46 15.86 -5.20 -4.00
C LYS A 46 17.10 -4.55 -4.58
N GLU A 47 16.93 -3.45 -5.33
CA GLU A 47 18.03 -2.65 -5.85
C GLU A 47 18.75 -1.86 -4.75
N SER A 48 18.06 -1.53 -3.65
CA SER A 48 18.67 -0.83 -2.51
C SER A 48 19.69 -1.72 -1.78
N LYS A 49 20.94 -1.25 -1.68
CA LYS A 49 22.03 -1.93 -0.96
C LYS A 49 21.94 -1.75 0.56
N LYS A 50 20.78 -2.07 1.14
CA LYS A 50 20.55 -1.94 2.59
C LYS A 50 21.10 -3.12 3.38
N LYS A 51 21.29 -2.90 4.68
CA LYS A 51 21.59 -3.98 5.63
C LYS A 51 20.41 -4.95 5.68
N GLN A 52 20.69 -6.25 5.59
CA GLN A 52 19.72 -7.36 5.61
C GLN A 52 18.54 -7.17 6.60
N PRO A 53 18.74 -6.79 7.89
CA PRO A 53 17.61 -6.65 8.82
C PRO A 53 16.62 -5.54 8.43
N LYS A 54 17.10 -4.42 7.86
CA LYS A 54 16.22 -3.33 7.40
C LYS A 54 15.51 -3.67 6.09
N ILE A 55 16.05 -4.61 5.32
CA ILE A 55 15.42 -5.12 4.09
C ILE A 55 14.27 -6.05 4.45
N GLU A 56 14.45 -6.93 5.44
CA GLU A 56 13.41 -7.86 5.89
C GLU A 56 12.17 -7.11 6.42
N GLU A 57 12.37 -6.11 7.28
CA GLU A 57 11.28 -5.25 7.77
C GLU A 57 10.56 -4.52 6.62
N ALA A 58 11.31 -3.99 5.66
CA ALA A 58 10.73 -3.30 4.51
C ALA A 58 9.97 -4.27 3.58
N LEU A 59 10.47 -5.50 3.40
CA LEU A 59 9.81 -6.55 2.62
C LEU A 59 8.51 -7.01 3.28
N GLU A 60 8.47 -7.10 4.59
CA GLU A 60 7.25 -7.42 5.34
C GLU A 60 6.18 -6.34 5.13
N ILE A 61 6.56 -5.06 5.24
CA ILE A 61 5.66 -3.93 4.97
C ILE A 61 5.14 -3.98 3.51
N VAL A 62 5.98 -4.32 2.54
CA VAL A 62 5.55 -4.47 1.14
C VAL A 62 4.59 -5.66 0.94
N ARG A 63 4.81 -6.77 1.64
CA ARG A 63 3.86 -7.90 1.63
C ARG A 63 2.51 -7.48 2.19
N GLU A 64 2.50 -6.73 3.30
CA GLU A 64 1.26 -6.20 3.87
C GLU A 64 0.56 -5.21 2.93
N LEU A 65 1.30 -4.34 2.24
CA LEU A 65 0.76 -3.46 1.20
C LEU A 65 0.08 -4.26 0.09
N LYS A 66 0.68 -5.37 -0.35
CA LYS A 66 0.13 -6.24 -1.39
C LYS A 66 -1.15 -6.95 -0.93
N VAL A 67 -1.15 -7.49 0.28
CA VAL A 67 -2.34 -8.11 0.89
C VAL A 67 -3.47 -7.09 1.05
N ASN A 68 -3.14 -5.88 1.52
CA ASN A 68 -4.10 -4.80 1.68
C ASN A 68 -4.72 -4.41 0.34
N ARG A 69 -3.91 -4.28 -0.72
CA ARG A 69 -4.37 -4.02 -2.08
C ARG A 69 -5.30 -5.11 -2.61
N MET A 70 -4.99 -6.38 -2.38
CA MET A 70 -5.84 -7.50 -2.79
C MET A 70 -7.19 -7.49 -2.07
N GLN A 71 -7.19 -7.25 -0.76
CA GLN A 71 -8.41 -7.16 0.03
C GLN A 71 -9.25 -5.96 -0.38
N TYR A 72 -8.61 -4.83 -0.69
CA TYR A 72 -9.24 -3.63 -1.20
C TYR A 72 -9.89 -3.86 -2.58
N ASN A 73 -9.17 -4.45 -3.54
CA ASN A 73 -9.71 -4.83 -4.85
C ASN A 73 -10.93 -5.76 -4.73
N ARG A 74 -10.92 -6.68 -3.76
CA ARG A 74 -12.07 -7.57 -3.48
C ARG A 74 -13.27 -6.81 -2.90
N LEU A 75 -13.06 -5.73 -2.16
CA LEU A 75 -14.12 -4.88 -1.62
C LEU A 75 -14.74 -3.98 -2.71
N ILE A 76 -13.93 -3.48 -3.64
CA ILE A 76 -14.39 -2.63 -4.74
C ILE A 76 -15.24 -3.41 -5.74
N LYS A 77 -14.82 -4.62 -6.11
CA LYS A 77 -15.58 -5.50 -7.03
C LYS A 77 -16.99 -5.86 -6.54
N LYS A 78 -17.34 -5.52 -5.29
CA LYS A 78 -18.71 -5.60 -4.78
C LYS A 78 -19.39 -4.23 -4.94
N ALA A 79 -20.41 -4.13 -5.79
CA ALA A 79 -21.30 -2.95 -5.83
C ALA A 79 -21.93 -2.71 -4.44
N PRO A 80 -22.16 -1.46 -3.98
CA PRO A 80 -22.08 -0.16 -4.67
C PRO A 80 -20.79 0.64 -4.38
N TYR A 81 -19.66 0.02 -4.04
CA TYR A 81 -18.50 0.73 -3.47
C TYR A 81 -17.47 1.28 -4.46
N ASN A 82 -17.74 1.22 -5.77
CA ASN A 82 -16.85 1.75 -6.84
C ASN A 82 -16.48 3.23 -6.67
N TRP A 83 -17.38 4.07 -6.13
CA TRP A 83 -17.08 5.49 -5.92
C TRP A 83 -16.09 5.74 -4.77
N VAL A 84 -16.05 4.85 -3.76
CA VAL A 84 -15.06 4.93 -2.68
C VAL A 84 -13.66 4.51 -3.17
N ALA A 85 -13.62 3.64 -4.18
CA ALA A 85 -12.39 3.30 -4.92
C ALA A 85 -11.77 4.54 -5.59
N ALA A 86 -12.61 5.27 -6.30
CA ALA A 86 -12.22 6.46 -7.05
C ALA A 86 -11.70 7.59 -6.13
N ILE A 87 -12.34 7.83 -4.99
CA ILE A 87 -11.90 8.86 -4.00
C ILE A 87 -10.54 8.49 -3.37
N GLY A 88 -10.24 7.19 -3.26
CA GLY A 88 -8.97 6.71 -2.73
C GLY A 88 -7.80 6.74 -3.72
N GLY A 89 -7.99 7.20 -4.96
CA GLY A 89 -6.92 7.18 -5.98
C GLY A 89 -6.62 5.80 -6.57
N PHE A 90 -7.50 4.82 -6.36
CA PHE A 90 -7.30 3.47 -6.89
C PHE A 90 -8.12 3.28 -8.16
N ARG A 91 -7.43 2.93 -9.25
CA ARG A 91 -8.06 2.43 -10.47
C ARG A 91 -8.05 0.90 -10.43
N GLU A 92 -9.16 0.28 -10.84
CA GLU A 92 -9.16 -1.14 -11.20
C GLU A 92 -8.05 -1.36 -12.23
N ILE A 93 -7.20 -2.35 -11.96
CA ILE A 93 -6.31 -2.95 -12.97
C ILE A 93 -7.04 -4.14 -13.55
#